data_AF-A0A0Q0UIE9-F1
#
_entry.id   AF-A0A0Q0UIE9-F1
#
_cell.length_a   1.000
_cell.length_b   1.000
_cell.length_c   1.000
_cell.angle_alpha   90.00
_cell.angle_beta   90.00
_cell.angle_gamma   90.00
#
_symmetry.space_group_name_H-M   'P 1'
#
loop_
_entity.id
_entity.type
_entity.pdbx_description
1 polymer ?
#
loop_
_entity_poly.entity_id
_entity_poly.type
_entity_poly.pdbx_seq_one_letter_code
_entity_poly.pdbx_strand_id
1 'polypeptide(L)'
;MTKINTFFAFFLGSLLTGCAAQKVESAIVTPPADSQVCCSASSQYPYVELQENEAFRFDIDLSSPIGSFPNGNSHFAAYRFNERSQSAVVTLSSFFINDSVFVPEVLLLTDDFQVAEHYSADRFSILPSDAFTRTRYIARFQVDTEKTPYLVIYTSANTLGKSITIDHPAKVRAKEMGEAMPMVTDPTYIKQLGGELLLSVETKKRRPFRAEPQKVKPQSVPALIAPLNVQPESQAFYLSAIEKAVSAGDIPKALSLLDEAKALGVDGAQEAFVKAVNARK
;
A
#
# COMPACT_ATOMS: atom_id res chain seq x y z
N MET A 1 -94.63 -33.35 -10.94
CA MET A 1 -94.86 -32.38 -9.86
C MET A 1 -93.94 -32.71 -8.71
N THR A 2 -92.83 -31.96 -8.56
CA THR A 2 -92.31 -31.43 -7.29
C THR A 2 -91.07 -30.60 -7.61
N LYS A 3 -91.20 -29.29 -7.37
CA LYS A 3 -90.10 -28.30 -7.29
C LYS A 3 -89.30 -28.53 -6.01
N ILE A 4 -88.11 -27.90 -5.92
CA ILE A 4 -87.42 -27.30 -4.75
C ILE A 4 -85.91 -27.47 -4.99
N ASN A 5 -85.23 -26.48 -5.57
CA ASN A 5 -84.67 -25.24 -5.01
C ASN A 5 -83.14 -25.33 -4.92
N THR A 6 -82.54 -24.63 -5.88
CA THR A 6 -81.26 -23.93 -5.86
C THR A 6 -80.84 -23.46 -4.46
N PHE A 7 -79.64 -23.84 -4.01
CA PHE A 7 -78.83 -23.02 -3.11
C PHE A 7 -77.40 -22.95 -3.64
N PHE A 8 -77.09 -21.78 -4.18
CA PHE A 8 -75.80 -21.38 -4.71
C PHE A 8 -74.96 -20.89 -3.52
N ALA A 9 -74.04 -21.71 -3.01
CA ALA A 9 -73.11 -21.29 -1.96
C ALA A 9 -71.85 -20.69 -2.61
N PHE A 10 -71.87 -19.37 -2.80
CA PHE A 10 -70.73 -18.57 -3.21
C PHE A 10 -69.73 -18.52 -2.03
N PHE A 11 -68.73 -19.42 -2.01
CA PHE A 11 -67.58 -19.27 -1.13
C PHE A 11 -66.68 -18.18 -1.68
N LEU A 12 -66.98 -16.94 -1.28
CA LEU A 12 -66.12 -15.78 -1.48
C LEU A 12 -64.96 -15.87 -0.48
N GLY A 13 -63.93 -16.65 -0.85
CA GLY A 13 -62.67 -16.73 -0.11
C GLY A 13 -61.90 -15.42 -0.23
N SER A 14 -62.02 -14.57 0.77
CA SER A 14 -61.23 -13.36 0.95
C SER A 14 -59.75 -13.73 1.11
N LEU A 15 -58.97 -13.53 0.05
CA LEU A 15 -57.51 -13.46 0.13
C LEU A 15 -57.14 -12.18 0.87
N LEU A 16 -57.05 -12.25 2.20
CA LEU A 16 -56.30 -11.26 2.98
C LEU A 16 -54.82 -11.44 2.68
N THR A 17 -54.33 -10.74 1.66
CA THR A 17 -52.89 -10.46 1.53
C THR A 17 -52.52 -9.47 2.63
N GLY A 18 -52.23 -9.99 3.83
CA GLY A 18 -51.58 -9.23 4.87
C GLY A 18 -50.16 -8.91 4.43
N CYS A 19 -49.85 -7.63 4.23
CA CYS A 19 -48.47 -7.16 4.22
C CYS A 19 -47.91 -7.35 5.63
N ALA A 20 -47.34 -8.53 5.90
CA ALA A 20 -46.46 -8.68 7.05
C ALA A 20 -45.27 -7.75 6.81
N ALA A 21 -45.06 -6.80 7.73
CA ALA A 21 -43.85 -6.00 7.78
C ALA A 21 -42.68 -6.98 7.89
N GLN A 22 -41.97 -7.18 6.79
CA GLN A 22 -40.78 -8.00 6.73
C GLN A 22 -39.75 -7.26 7.58
N LYS A 23 -39.61 -7.69 8.83
CA LYS A 23 -38.53 -7.25 9.72
C LYS A 23 -37.25 -7.53 8.94
N VAL A 24 -36.55 -6.47 8.53
CA VAL A 24 -35.28 -6.59 7.80
C VAL A 24 -34.37 -7.42 8.69
N GLU A 25 -34.20 -8.67 8.27
CA GLU A 25 -33.41 -9.67 8.95
C GLU A 25 -31.98 -9.15 8.95
N SER A 26 -31.40 -9.04 10.15
CA SER A 26 -30.03 -8.59 10.34
C SER A 26 -29.15 -9.43 9.42
N ALA A 27 -28.51 -8.80 8.43
CA ALA A 27 -27.52 -9.47 7.60
C ALA A 27 -26.51 -10.11 8.55
N ILE A 28 -26.45 -11.44 8.58
CA ILE A 28 -25.57 -12.19 9.47
C ILE A 28 -24.17 -12.05 8.87
N VAL A 29 -23.50 -10.94 9.16
CA VAL A 29 -22.13 -10.71 8.73
C VAL A 29 -21.24 -11.58 9.61
N THR A 30 -20.84 -12.73 9.06
CA THR A 30 -19.98 -13.69 9.74
C THR A 30 -18.51 -13.41 9.41
N PRO A 31 -17.59 -13.57 10.37
CA PRO A 31 -16.15 -13.51 10.11
C PRO A 31 -15.73 -14.54 9.04
N PRO A 32 -14.69 -14.26 8.24
CA PRO A 32 -14.12 -15.22 7.31
C PRO A 32 -13.62 -16.49 8.00
N ALA A 33 -13.70 -17.62 7.30
CA ALA A 33 -13.28 -18.91 7.85
C ALA A 33 -11.74 -19.05 7.91
N ASP A 34 -11.23 -19.81 8.88
CA ASP A 34 -9.79 -20.04 9.07
C ASP A 34 -9.11 -20.64 7.82
N SER A 35 -9.82 -21.48 7.06
CA SER A 35 -9.31 -22.09 5.83
C SER A 35 -9.03 -21.11 4.70
N GLN A 36 -9.52 -19.86 4.82
CA GLN A 36 -9.37 -18.81 3.81
C GLN A 36 -8.26 -17.81 4.16
N VAL A 37 -7.62 -17.96 5.32
CA VAL A 37 -6.52 -17.08 5.76
C VAL A 37 -5.36 -17.21 4.77
N CYS A 38 -4.90 -16.08 4.23
CA CYS A 38 -3.90 -16.07 3.16
C CYS A 38 -2.52 -16.50 3.63
N CYS A 39 -2.20 -16.19 4.88
CA CYS A 39 -0.84 -15.95 5.31
C CYS A 39 -0.65 -16.49 6.73
N SER A 40 0.43 -17.26 6.94
CA SER A 40 0.73 -17.89 8.23
C SER A 40 1.41 -16.95 9.23
N ALA A 41 2.02 -15.87 8.72
CA ALA A 41 2.70 -14.85 9.51
C ALA A 41 2.50 -13.47 8.88
N SER A 42 2.63 -12.42 9.70
CA SER A 42 2.55 -11.01 9.27
C SER A 42 3.59 -10.67 8.19
N SER A 43 4.77 -11.29 8.23
CA SER A 43 5.81 -11.10 7.21
C SER A 43 5.41 -11.51 5.79
N GLN A 44 4.36 -12.32 5.64
CA GLN A 44 3.84 -12.79 4.35
C GLN A 44 2.70 -11.92 3.80
N TYR A 45 2.27 -10.89 4.53
CA TYR A 45 1.20 -10.02 4.06
C TYR A 45 1.60 -9.29 2.77
N PRO A 46 0.65 -9.06 1.85
CA PRO A 46 0.93 -8.39 0.59
C PRO A 46 1.07 -6.88 0.79
N TYR A 47 2.22 -6.45 1.33
CA TYR A 47 2.51 -5.04 1.62
C TYR A 47 2.63 -4.21 0.33
N VAL A 48 1.85 -3.13 0.26
CA VAL A 48 2.00 -2.09 -0.77
C VAL A 48 2.86 -0.95 -0.22
N GLU A 49 3.84 -0.52 -0.99
CA GLU A 49 4.72 0.59 -0.59
C GLU A 49 4.02 1.95 -0.77
N LEU A 50 4.01 2.74 0.30
CA LEU A 50 3.44 4.08 0.34
C LEU A 50 4.44 5.11 -0.16
N GLN A 51 3.94 6.09 -0.91
CA GLN A 51 4.74 7.23 -1.33
C GLN A 51 4.79 8.31 -0.24
N GLU A 52 5.79 9.18 -0.32
CA GLU A 52 5.87 10.35 0.55
C GLU A 52 4.72 11.33 0.24
N ASN A 53 4.00 11.81 1.26
CA ASN A 53 2.93 12.81 1.12
C ASN A 53 1.78 12.36 0.20
N GLU A 54 1.41 11.09 0.30
CA GLU A 54 0.37 10.50 -0.52
C GLU A 54 -1.01 10.57 0.16
N ALA A 55 -2.07 10.67 -0.64
CA ALA A 55 -3.43 10.44 -0.20
C ALA A 55 -4.21 9.71 -1.30
N PHE A 56 -4.79 8.56 -0.96
CA PHE A 56 -5.52 7.74 -1.93
C PHE A 56 -6.67 7.00 -1.27
N ARG A 57 -7.70 6.72 -2.09
CA ARG A 57 -8.82 5.87 -1.71
C ARG A 57 -8.52 4.43 -2.05
N PHE A 58 -9.01 3.52 -1.23
CA PHE A 58 -8.91 2.09 -1.45
C PHE A 58 -10.10 1.40 -0.78
N ASP A 59 -10.44 0.22 -1.26
CA ASP A 59 -11.50 -0.60 -0.71
C ASP A 59 -10.91 -1.80 0.02
N ILE A 60 -11.50 -2.15 1.16
CA ILE A 60 -11.35 -3.48 1.74
C ILE A 60 -12.67 -4.20 1.48
N ASP A 61 -12.62 -5.34 0.82
CA ASP A 61 -13.79 -6.11 0.39
C ASP A 61 -13.49 -7.61 0.37
N LEU A 62 -14.39 -8.41 -0.23
CA LEU A 62 -14.24 -9.87 -0.32
C LEU A 62 -13.03 -10.31 -1.18
N SER A 63 -12.48 -9.43 -2.02
CA SER A 63 -11.27 -9.72 -2.82
C SER A 63 -9.98 -9.45 -2.04
N SER A 64 -10.06 -8.72 -0.93
CA SER A 64 -8.93 -8.40 -0.07
C SER A 64 -8.45 -9.65 0.68
N PRO A 65 -7.14 -9.76 0.98
CA PRO A 65 -6.59 -10.89 1.71
C PRO A 65 -7.20 -11.00 3.11
N ILE A 66 -7.29 -12.22 3.61
CA ILE A 66 -7.82 -12.54 4.94
C ILE A 66 -6.66 -12.84 5.88
N GLY A 67 -6.65 -12.19 7.04
CA GLY A 67 -5.66 -12.36 8.10
C GLY A 67 -6.31 -12.78 9.41
N SER A 68 -5.52 -13.41 10.29
CA SER A 68 -5.93 -13.75 11.64
C SER A 68 -5.53 -12.64 12.61
N PHE A 69 -6.50 -12.07 13.32
CA PHE A 69 -6.31 -10.96 14.26
C PHE A 69 -6.86 -11.33 15.65
N PRO A 70 -6.50 -10.58 16.73
CA PRO A 70 -6.90 -10.92 18.10
C PRO A 70 -8.41 -11.11 18.30
N ASN A 71 -9.21 -10.37 17.54
CA ASN A 71 -10.68 -10.37 17.63
C ASN A 71 -11.36 -11.17 16.50
N GLY A 72 -10.64 -12.12 15.91
CA GLY A 72 -11.11 -12.99 14.82
C GLY A 72 -10.56 -12.60 13.45
N ASN A 73 -10.84 -13.45 12.46
CA ASN A 73 -10.38 -13.23 11.09
C ASN A 73 -11.05 -12.01 10.46
N SER A 74 -10.32 -11.36 9.57
CA SER A 74 -10.82 -10.17 8.87
C SER A 74 -10.12 -9.97 7.54
N HIS A 75 -10.82 -9.33 6.61
CA HIS A 75 -10.19 -8.76 5.43
C HIS A 75 -9.33 -7.56 5.85
N PHE A 76 -8.16 -7.43 5.22
CA PHE A 76 -7.22 -6.38 5.59
C PHE A 76 -6.52 -5.78 4.39
N ALA A 77 -5.95 -4.59 4.61
CA ALA A 77 -4.97 -3.97 3.73
C ALA A 77 -3.65 -3.79 4.49
N ALA A 78 -2.53 -4.05 3.84
CA ALA A 78 -1.21 -3.94 4.44
C ALA A 78 -0.33 -3.03 3.60
N TYR A 79 0.38 -2.14 4.29
CA TYR A 79 1.20 -1.10 3.69
C TYR A 79 2.56 -1.03 4.37
N ARG A 80 3.56 -0.60 3.61
CA ARG A 80 4.90 -0.27 4.10
C ARG A 80 5.16 1.21 3.86
N PHE A 81 5.61 1.92 4.89
CA PHE A 81 6.01 3.31 4.74
C PHE A 81 7.25 3.43 3.85
N ASN A 82 7.38 4.55 3.14
CA ASN A 82 8.57 4.85 2.36
C ASN A 82 9.83 4.80 3.25
N GLU A 83 10.89 4.18 2.76
CA GLU A 83 12.15 4.02 3.50
C GLU A 83 12.82 5.35 3.87
N ARG A 84 12.54 6.39 3.09
CA ARG A 84 13.04 7.75 3.32
C ARG A 84 12.26 8.47 4.40
N SER A 85 11.06 8.03 4.74
CA SER A 85 10.29 8.63 5.82
C SER A 85 10.87 8.16 7.16
N GLN A 86 11.21 9.12 8.02
CA GLN A 86 11.58 8.88 9.43
C GLN A 86 10.39 9.09 10.36
N SER A 87 9.53 10.04 10.05
CA SER A 87 8.29 10.25 10.79
C SER A 87 7.19 10.69 9.84
N ALA A 88 6.00 10.15 10.04
CA ALA A 88 4.81 10.48 9.27
C ALA A 88 3.63 10.82 10.18
N VAL A 89 2.70 11.63 9.67
CA VAL A 89 1.36 11.77 10.23
C VAL A 89 0.42 11.00 9.32
N VAL A 90 -0.24 10.00 9.87
CA VAL A 90 -1.22 9.18 9.16
C VAL A 90 -2.61 9.66 9.53
N THR A 91 -3.44 9.87 8.52
CA THR A 91 -4.88 10.10 8.67
C THR A 91 -5.60 8.98 7.95
N LEU A 92 -6.33 8.16 8.70
CA LEU A 92 -7.15 7.09 8.15
C LEU A 92 -8.63 7.46 8.32
N SER A 93 -9.37 7.42 7.22
CA SER A 93 -10.82 7.60 7.21
C SER A 93 -11.53 6.36 6.67
N SER A 94 -12.67 6.02 7.26
CA SER A 94 -13.58 4.97 6.78
C SER A 94 -14.97 5.55 6.60
N PHE A 95 -15.53 5.44 5.39
CA PHE A 95 -16.77 6.12 5.03
C PHE A 95 -18.02 5.30 5.36
N PHE A 96 -19.08 5.99 5.79
CA PHE A 96 -20.41 5.42 5.96
C PHE A 96 -21.14 5.47 4.62
N ILE A 97 -21.47 4.31 4.05
CA ILE A 97 -22.01 4.17 2.69
C ILE A 97 -23.11 3.11 2.68
N ASN A 98 -24.26 3.40 2.05
CA ASN A 98 -25.37 2.45 1.86
C ASN A 98 -25.74 1.68 3.14
N ASP A 99 -26.02 2.43 4.22
CA ASP A 99 -26.38 1.87 5.54
C ASP A 99 -25.34 0.89 6.11
N SER A 100 -24.10 0.99 5.64
CA SER A 100 -22.99 0.11 6.01
C SER A 100 -21.75 0.91 6.39
N VAL A 101 -20.92 0.35 7.27
CA VAL A 101 -19.67 0.97 7.69
C VAL A 101 -18.60 -0.05 8.06
N PHE A 102 -17.38 0.18 7.60
CA PHE A 102 -16.19 -0.54 8.05
C PHE A 102 -15.63 0.15 9.30
N VAL A 103 -15.42 -0.59 10.39
CA VAL A 103 -14.86 -0.02 11.62
C VAL A 103 -13.36 -0.31 11.66
N PRO A 104 -12.50 0.68 11.37
CA PRO A 104 -11.08 0.44 11.22
C PRO A 104 -10.40 0.20 12.57
N GLU A 105 -9.48 -0.75 12.55
CA GLU A 105 -8.42 -0.94 13.53
C GLU A 105 -7.08 -0.99 12.78
N VAL A 106 -6.03 -0.53 13.44
CA VAL A 106 -4.71 -0.41 12.81
C VAL A 106 -3.64 -1.05 13.67
N LEU A 107 -2.81 -1.90 13.08
CA LEU A 107 -1.58 -2.40 13.69
C LEU A 107 -0.38 -1.71 13.05
N LEU A 108 0.51 -1.20 13.88
CA LEU A 108 1.85 -0.77 13.48
C LEU A 108 2.83 -1.88 13.85
N LEU A 109 3.59 -2.35 12.86
CA LEU A 109 4.53 -3.46 13.07
C LEU A 109 5.98 -3.00 12.92
N THR A 110 6.86 -3.62 13.71
CA THR A 110 8.31 -3.44 13.63
C THR A 110 8.92 -4.07 12.38
N ASP A 111 10.22 -3.85 12.13
CA ASP A 111 10.98 -4.52 11.06
C ASP A 111 10.88 -6.06 11.11
N ASP A 112 10.72 -6.63 12.31
CA ASP A 112 10.54 -8.08 12.54
C ASP A 112 9.06 -8.52 12.45
N PHE A 113 8.19 -7.64 11.94
CA PHE A 113 6.75 -7.85 11.76
C PHE A 113 5.98 -8.16 13.05
N GLN A 114 6.51 -7.74 14.20
CA GLN A 114 5.83 -7.84 15.50
C GLN A 114 4.96 -6.60 15.73
N VAL A 115 3.82 -6.77 16.40
CA VAL A 115 2.92 -5.65 16.73
C VAL A 115 3.58 -4.75 17.78
N ALA A 116 3.90 -3.52 17.39
CA ALA A 116 4.44 -2.50 18.29
C ALA A 116 3.33 -1.64 18.91
N GLU A 117 2.35 -1.25 18.09
CA GLU A 117 1.20 -0.44 18.52
C GLU A 117 -0.08 -0.93 17.85
N HIS A 118 -1.20 -0.79 18.56
CA HIS A 118 -2.53 -1.10 18.08
C HIS A 118 -3.44 0.11 18.32
N TYR A 119 -3.99 0.66 17.24
CA TYR A 119 -5.03 1.68 17.28
C TYR A 119 -6.37 0.99 17.13
N SER A 120 -7.01 0.76 18.28
CA SER A 120 -8.34 0.20 18.38
C SER A 120 -9.42 1.18 17.90
N ALA A 121 -10.63 0.66 17.67
CA ALA A 121 -11.75 1.42 17.10
C ALA A 121 -12.18 2.66 17.91
N ASP A 122 -11.95 2.69 19.22
CA ASP A 122 -12.25 3.82 20.12
C ASP A 122 -11.35 5.05 19.87
N ARG A 123 -10.23 4.86 19.18
CA ARG A 123 -9.32 5.94 18.77
C ARG A 123 -9.84 6.72 17.57
N PHE A 124 -10.90 6.24 16.93
CA PHE A 124 -11.55 6.89 15.79
C PHE A 124 -12.74 7.72 16.25
N SER A 125 -12.76 8.99 15.84
CA SER A 125 -13.93 9.85 16.02
C SER A 125 -14.85 9.76 14.81
N ILE A 126 -16.14 10.02 15.03
CA ILE A 126 -17.09 10.16 13.93
C ILE A 126 -17.09 11.63 13.52
N LEU A 127 -16.76 11.88 12.25
CA LEU A 127 -16.90 13.20 11.64
C LEU A 127 -18.18 13.20 10.78
N PRO A 128 -19.16 14.06 11.08
CA PRO A 128 -20.37 14.19 10.27
C PRO A 128 -20.05 14.64 8.83
N SER A 129 -20.97 14.35 7.91
CA SER A 129 -20.88 14.83 6.54
C SER A 129 -20.84 16.35 6.46
N ASP A 130 -20.01 16.87 5.55
CA ASP A 130 -19.95 18.28 5.17
C ASP A 130 -20.37 18.47 3.70
N ALA A 131 -20.11 19.64 3.11
CA ALA A 131 -20.49 19.94 1.73
C ALA A 131 -19.79 19.07 0.68
N PHE A 132 -18.67 18.43 1.01
CA PHE A 132 -17.82 17.71 0.05
C PHE A 132 -17.57 16.25 0.44
N THR A 133 -17.88 15.87 1.66
CA THR A 133 -17.50 14.57 2.22
C THR A 133 -18.61 13.94 3.03
N ARG A 134 -18.66 12.60 2.99
CA ARG A 134 -19.62 11.80 3.74
C ARG A 134 -19.20 11.69 5.21
N THR A 135 -20.16 11.33 6.05
CA THR A 135 -19.90 10.89 7.43
C THR A 135 -18.86 9.76 7.42
N ARG A 136 -17.89 9.83 8.33
CA ARG A 136 -16.75 8.91 8.37
C ARG A 136 -16.24 8.70 9.78
N TYR A 137 -15.67 7.53 10.02
CA TYR A 137 -14.68 7.38 11.07
C TYR A 137 -13.38 8.04 10.63
N ILE A 138 -12.71 8.74 11.54
CA ILE A 138 -11.41 9.35 11.27
C ILE A 138 -10.49 9.23 12.48
N ALA A 139 -9.24 8.86 12.24
CA ALA A 139 -8.16 8.97 13.21
C ALA A 139 -6.94 9.62 12.55
N ARG A 140 -6.26 10.48 13.31
CA ARG A 140 -5.01 11.12 12.90
C ARG A 140 -3.96 10.87 13.98
N PHE A 141 -2.87 10.21 13.61
CA PHE A 141 -1.82 9.81 14.55
C PHE A 141 -0.43 9.98 13.95
N GLN A 142 0.56 10.17 14.83
CA GLN A 142 1.97 10.27 14.46
C GLN A 142 2.61 8.89 14.50
N VAL A 143 3.41 8.57 13.50
CA VAL A 143 4.12 7.31 13.36
C VAL A 143 5.62 7.58 13.26
N ASP A 144 6.40 6.83 14.05
CA ASP A 144 7.85 6.72 13.91
C ASP A 144 8.14 5.58 12.94
N THR A 145 8.26 5.92 11.66
CA THR A 145 8.39 4.95 10.57
C THR A 145 9.73 4.22 10.59
N GLU A 146 10.68 4.66 11.41
CA GLU A 146 11.93 3.91 11.65
C GLU A 146 11.73 2.71 12.57
N LYS A 147 10.81 2.82 13.53
CA LYS A 147 10.51 1.75 14.48
C LYS A 147 9.37 0.87 14.00
N THR A 148 8.41 1.47 13.31
CA THR A 148 7.22 0.79 12.82
C THR A 148 7.02 1.05 11.32
N PRO A 149 7.80 0.39 10.45
CA PRO A 149 7.74 0.62 9.01
C PRO A 149 6.51 0.00 8.33
N TYR A 150 5.73 -0.84 9.03
CA TYR A 150 4.56 -1.48 8.45
C TYR A 150 3.26 -1.07 9.14
N LEU A 151 2.20 -0.98 8.34
CA LEU A 151 0.86 -0.57 8.72
C LEU A 151 -0.13 -1.64 8.22
N VAL A 152 -0.96 -2.19 9.10
CA VAL A 152 -2.02 -3.13 8.72
C VAL A 152 -3.36 -2.58 9.18
N ILE A 153 -4.33 -2.52 8.28
CA ILE A 153 -5.67 -1.97 8.51
C ILE A 153 -6.68 -3.11 8.35
N TYR A 154 -7.52 -3.31 9.37
CA TYR A 154 -8.51 -4.39 9.41
C TYR A 154 -9.75 -3.95 10.22
N THR A 155 -10.77 -4.80 10.30
CA THR A 155 -11.94 -4.59 11.19
C THR A 155 -12.10 -5.75 12.15
N SER A 156 -12.59 -5.49 13.36
CA SER A 156 -12.77 -6.52 14.39
C SER A 156 -14.03 -7.36 14.16
N ALA A 157 -13.85 -8.68 14.12
CA ALA A 157 -14.91 -9.64 13.88
C ALA A 157 -16.02 -9.60 14.97
N ASN A 158 -15.66 -9.23 16.19
CA ASN A 158 -16.59 -9.07 17.32
C ASN A 158 -17.61 -7.93 17.14
N THR A 159 -17.40 -7.04 16.17
CA THR A 159 -18.28 -5.89 15.94
C THR A 159 -19.19 -6.04 14.73
N LEU A 160 -18.95 -7.06 13.89
CA LEU A 160 -19.68 -7.29 12.65
C LEU A 160 -21.17 -7.54 12.90
N GLY A 161 -22.01 -7.03 12.00
CA GLY A 161 -23.47 -7.15 12.07
C GLY A 161 -24.14 -6.27 13.13
N LYS A 162 -23.37 -5.64 14.05
CA LYS A 162 -23.93 -4.69 15.02
C LYS A 162 -24.30 -3.38 14.33
N SER A 163 -25.43 -2.81 14.71
CA SER A 163 -25.86 -1.49 14.23
C SER A 163 -25.21 -0.36 15.02
N ILE A 164 -25.00 0.78 14.37
CA ILE A 164 -24.64 2.05 14.99
C ILE A 164 -25.55 3.16 14.45
N THR A 165 -26.09 3.96 15.35
CA THR A 165 -26.91 5.14 15.00
C THR A 165 -26.06 6.39 15.18
N ILE A 166 -26.07 7.27 14.18
CA ILE A 166 -25.28 8.51 14.17
C ILE A 166 -26.24 9.69 14.14
N ASP A 167 -25.94 10.74 14.89
CA ASP A 167 -26.69 12.00 14.84
C ASP A 167 -26.80 12.51 13.41
N HIS A 168 -28.03 12.80 12.96
CA HIS A 168 -28.24 13.40 11.65
C HIS A 168 -27.46 14.73 11.55
N PRO A 169 -26.78 15.02 10.43
CA PRO A 169 -25.93 16.22 10.31
C PRO A 169 -26.66 17.54 10.60
N ALA A 170 -27.96 17.61 10.31
CA ALA A 170 -28.81 18.75 10.67
C ALA A 170 -28.92 18.96 12.19
N LYS A 171 -28.98 17.88 12.99
CA LYS A 171 -28.98 17.97 14.46
C LYS A 171 -27.62 18.43 14.98
N VAL A 172 -26.53 17.91 14.41
CA VAL A 172 -25.18 18.34 14.82
C VAL A 172 -24.99 19.83 14.56
N ARG A 173 -25.36 20.32 13.37
CA ARG A 173 -25.30 21.75 13.04
C ARG A 173 -26.15 22.60 13.98
N ALA A 174 -27.39 22.18 14.26
CA ALA A 174 -28.28 22.92 15.17
C ALA A 174 -27.68 23.02 16.58
N LYS A 175 -27.06 21.94 17.08
CA LYS A 175 -26.34 21.95 18.37
C LYS A 175 -25.16 22.93 18.37
N GLU A 176 -24.36 22.95 17.30
CA GLU A 176 -23.19 23.84 17.18
C GLU A 176 -23.60 25.33 17.06
N MET A 177 -24.67 25.62 16.35
CA MET A 177 -25.16 26.99 16.12
C MET A 177 -26.10 27.49 17.23
N GLY A 178 -26.46 26.64 18.20
CA GLY A 178 -27.44 26.97 19.24
C GLY A 178 -28.86 27.18 18.70
N GLU A 179 -29.18 26.56 17.56
CA GLU A 179 -30.50 26.63 16.93
C GLU A 179 -31.48 25.62 17.54
N ALA A 180 -32.78 25.76 17.24
CA ALA A 180 -33.78 24.79 17.63
C ALA A 180 -33.48 23.41 17.00
N MET A 181 -33.59 22.33 17.80
CA MET A 181 -33.31 20.98 17.29
C MET A 181 -34.36 20.56 16.25
N PRO A 182 -33.95 20.16 15.04
CA PRO A 182 -34.87 19.71 14.02
C PRO A 182 -35.40 18.31 14.33
N MET A 183 -36.66 18.06 13.98
CA MET A 183 -37.30 16.76 14.12
C MET A 183 -36.95 15.86 12.92
N VAL A 184 -35.73 15.31 12.95
CA VAL A 184 -35.20 14.42 11.91
C VAL A 184 -34.80 13.07 12.49
N THR A 185 -34.92 12.02 11.69
CA THR A 185 -34.53 10.65 12.08
C THR A 185 -33.02 10.49 11.92
N ASP A 186 -32.38 9.86 12.90
CA ASP A 186 -30.95 9.59 12.87
C ASP A 186 -30.64 8.37 12.01
N PRO A 187 -29.70 8.48 11.04
CA PRO A 187 -29.33 7.35 10.21
C PRO A 187 -28.68 6.23 11.03
N THR A 188 -29.00 4.99 10.67
CA THR A 188 -28.44 3.80 11.31
C THR A 188 -27.69 2.96 10.28
N TYR A 189 -26.51 2.49 10.66
CA TYR A 189 -25.60 1.76 9.80
C TYR A 189 -25.23 0.42 10.41
N ILE A 190 -24.95 -0.57 9.57
CA ILE A 190 -24.52 -1.91 9.98
C ILE A 190 -23.00 -2.01 9.80
N LYS A 191 -22.33 -2.52 10.82
CA LYS A 191 -20.88 -2.76 10.75
C LYS A 191 -20.59 -3.97 9.85
N GLN A 192 -19.77 -3.77 8.83
CA GLN A 192 -19.47 -4.78 7.80
C GLN A 192 -17.99 -5.13 7.72
N LEU A 193 -17.70 -6.22 7.00
CA LEU A 193 -16.35 -6.72 6.73
C LEU A 193 -15.55 -5.84 5.77
N GLY A 194 -16.25 -5.06 4.94
CA GLY A 194 -15.64 -4.22 3.92
C GLY A 194 -16.19 -2.81 3.91
N GLY A 195 -15.49 -1.93 3.21
CA GLY A 195 -15.85 -0.53 3.04
C GLY A 195 -14.82 0.26 2.25
N GLU A 196 -15.18 1.49 1.91
CA GLU A 196 -14.31 2.45 1.25
C GLU A 196 -13.53 3.25 2.30
N LEU A 197 -12.21 3.32 2.14
CA LEU A 197 -11.31 4.04 3.03
C LEU A 197 -10.50 5.10 2.27
N LEU A 198 -10.04 6.10 3.01
CA LEU A 198 -9.06 7.09 2.55
C LEU A 198 -7.87 7.07 3.50
N LEU A 199 -6.70 6.72 2.98
CA LEU A 199 -5.44 6.82 3.71
C LEU A 199 -4.68 8.05 3.22
N SER A 200 -4.22 8.88 4.16
CA SER A 200 -3.32 10.01 3.88
C SER A 200 -2.10 9.92 4.78
N VAL A 201 -0.91 10.03 4.17
CA VAL A 201 0.38 9.90 4.84
C VAL A 201 1.22 11.13 4.56
N GLU A 202 1.35 12.00 5.56
CA GLU A 202 2.16 13.21 5.48
C GLU A 202 3.53 12.97 6.11
N THR A 203 4.60 12.92 5.31
CA THR A 203 5.97 12.72 5.82
C THR A 203 6.47 14.02 6.45
N LYS A 204 6.77 14.00 7.76
CA LYS A 204 7.24 15.16 8.54
C LYS A 204 8.75 15.25 8.59
N LYS A 205 9.43 14.12 8.77
CA LYS A 205 10.89 14.03 8.77
C LYS A 205 11.32 13.00 7.76
N ARG A 206 12.35 13.34 6.99
CA ARG A 206 12.95 12.45 6.01
C ARG A 206 14.34 12.06 6.50
N ARG A 207 14.69 10.80 6.34
CA ARG A 207 16.08 10.36 6.47
C ARG A 207 16.90 11.11 5.43
N PRO A 208 18.07 11.67 5.80
CA PRO A 208 19.00 12.16 4.80
C PRO A 208 19.30 11.02 3.84
N PHE A 209 19.43 11.32 2.55
CA PHE A 209 19.80 10.31 1.57
C PHE A 209 21.14 9.71 1.97
N ARG A 210 21.10 8.56 2.62
CA ARG A 210 22.24 7.69 2.77
C ARG A 210 22.16 6.81 1.55
N ALA A 211 23.07 6.99 0.60
CA ALA A 211 23.31 5.94 -0.36
C ALA A 211 23.60 4.70 0.48
N GLU A 212 22.66 3.77 0.55
CA GLU A 212 23.01 2.44 1.01
C GLU A 212 24.16 2.04 0.10
N PRO A 213 25.33 1.68 0.64
CA PRO A 213 26.25 0.92 -0.18
C PRO A 213 25.39 -0.25 -0.61
N GLN A 214 25.06 -0.30 -1.91
CA GLN A 214 24.36 -1.44 -2.46
C GLN A 214 25.03 -2.65 -1.81
N LYS A 215 24.26 -3.54 -1.18
CA LYS A 215 24.68 -4.92 -1.08
C LYS A 215 24.71 -5.44 -2.52
N VAL A 216 25.67 -4.92 -3.30
CA VAL A 216 26.40 -5.71 -4.26
C VAL A 216 26.82 -6.87 -3.38
N LYS A 217 26.13 -8.00 -3.52
CA LYS A 217 26.77 -9.28 -3.22
C LYS A 217 28.18 -9.10 -3.75
N PRO A 218 29.25 -9.36 -2.99
CA PRO A 218 30.47 -9.70 -3.66
C PRO A 218 30.10 -10.89 -4.54
N GLN A 219 29.72 -10.63 -5.80
CA GLN A 219 30.33 -11.36 -6.87
C GLN A 219 31.79 -11.23 -6.50
N SER A 220 32.33 -12.36 -6.04
CA SER A 220 33.71 -12.68 -6.26
C SER A 220 33.97 -12.36 -7.72
N VAL A 221 34.30 -11.10 -8.01
CA VAL A 221 35.37 -10.83 -8.94
C VAL A 221 36.49 -11.61 -8.29
N PRO A 222 36.95 -12.72 -8.90
CA PRO A 222 38.16 -13.32 -8.43
C PRO A 222 39.15 -12.16 -8.35
N ALA A 223 39.71 -11.90 -7.17
CA ALA A 223 40.89 -11.09 -7.06
C ALA A 223 42.01 -11.87 -7.75
N LEU A 224 42.00 -11.91 -9.08
CA LEU A 224 43.20 -12.07 -9.86
C LEU A 224 43.88 -10.71 -9.84
N ILE A 225 44.53 -10.43 -8.70
CA ILE A 225 45.88 -9.87 -8.79
C ILE A 225 46.78 -11.06 -9.20
N ALA A 226 46.53 -11.58 -10.39
CA ALA A 226 47.54 -12.28 -11.15
C ALA A 226 48.18 -11.19 -12.00
N PRO A 227 49.52 -11.20 -12.18
CA PRO A 227 50.10 -10.37 -13.23
C PRO A 227 49.36 -10.71 -14.52
N LEU A 228 48.73 -9.71 -15.14
CA LEU A 228 48.20 -9.82 -16.49
C LEU A 228 49.40 -10.16 -17.37
N ASN A 229 49.57 -11.45 -17.65
CA ASN A 229 50.47 -11.90 -18.70
C ASN A 229 49.78 -11.48 -20.00
N VAL A 230 50.04 -10.23 -20.41
CA VAL A 230 49.60 -9.65 -21.68
C VAL A 230 49.91 -10.69 -22.75
N GLN A 231 48.87 -11.25 -23.37
CA GLN A 231 49.08 -12.20 -24.44
C GLN A 231 49.85 -11.45 -25.54
N PRO A 232 50.90 -12.04 -26.15
CA PRO A 232 51.72 -11.33 -27.14
C PRO A 232 50.89 -10.80 -28.32
N GLU A 233 49.74 -11.41 -28.60
CA GLU A 233 48.76 -10.95 -29.58
C GLU A 233 48.11 -9.60 -29.21
N SER A 234 47.85 -9.36 -27.92
CA SER A 234 47.32 -8.09 -27.42
C SER A 234 48.36 -6.96 -27.41
N GLN A 235 49.63 -7.28 -27.17
CA GLN A 235 50.72 -6.30 -27.26
C GLN A 235 50.90 -5.79 -28.70
N ALA A 236 50.96 -6.68 -29.68
CA ALA A 236 51.06 -6.30 -31.10
C ALA A 236 49.89 -5.43 -31.56
N PHE A 237 48.68 -5.71 -31.06
CA PHE A 237 47.49 -4.90 -31.36
C PHE A 237 47.65 -3.45 -30.90
N TYR A 238 48.02 -3.22 -29.63
CA TYR A 238 48.19 -1.86 -29.11
C TYR A 238 49.32 -1.10 -29.80
N LEU A 239 50.47 -1.74 -30.06
CA LEU A 239 51.59 -1.09 -30.77
C LEU A 239 51.18 -0.66 -32.19
N SER A 240 50.54 -1.55 -32.95
CA SER A 240 50.08 -1.24 -34.32
C SER A 240 48.97 -0.18 -34.37
N ALA A 241 48.05 -0.19 -33.39
CA ALA A 241 46.97 0.78 -33.31
C ALA A 241 47.49 2.19 -32.99
N ILE A 242 48.49 2.29 -32.09
CA ILE A 242 49.18 3.55 -31.76
C ILE A 242 49.92 4.09 -32.99
N GLU A 243 50.72 3.28 -33.67
CA GLU A 243 51.44 3.69 -34.89
C GLU A 243 50.48 4.16 -35.99
N LYS A 244 49.38 3.43 -36.20
CA LYS A 244 48.36 3.77 -37.19
C LYS A 244 47.66 5.09 -36.84
N ALA A 245 47.28 5.31 -35.59
CA ALA A 245 46.64 6.56 -35.16
C ALA A 245 47.57 7.78 -35.36
N VAL A 246 48.86 7.64 -35.05
CA VAL A 246 49.85 8.71 -35.27
C VAL A 246 50.08 8.96 -36.75
N SER A 247 50.20 7.92 -37.58
CA SER A 247 50.33 8.05 -39.04
C SER A 247 49.12 8.75 -39.68
N ALA A 248 47.92 8.49 -39.15
CA ALA A 248 46.67 9.13 -39.58
C ALA A 248 46.52 10.58 -39.08
N GLY A 249 47.43 11.06 -38.22
CA GLY A 249 47.38 12.40 -37.63
C GLY A 249 46.40 12.58 -36.48
N ASP A 250 45.82 11.48 -36.00
CA ASP A 250 44.86 11.47 -34.90
C ASP A 250 45.61 11.32 -33.56
N ILE A 251 46.25 12.41 -33.14
CA ILE A 251 47.04 12.46 -31.90
C ILE A 251 46.18 12.22 -30.65
N PRO A 252 44.94 12.76 -30.51
CA PRO A 252 44.07 12.47 -29.37
C PRO A 252 43.79 10.97 -29.21
N LYS A 253 43.50 10.28 -30.31
CA LYS A 253 43.29 8.83 -30.31
C LYS A 253 44.56 8.03 -30.00
N ALA A 254 45.70 8.49 -30.50
CA ALA A 254 46.99 7.85 -30.19
C ALA A 254 47.33 7.94 -28.68
N LEU A 255 46.99 9.06 -28.03
CA LEU A 255 47.17 9.23 -26.58
C LEU A 255 46.19 8.36 -25.77
N SER A 256 44.92 8.26 -26.17
CA SER A 256 43.97 7.38 -25.48
C SER A 256 44.38 5.90 -25.54
N LEU A 257 44.87 5.46 -26.70
CA LEU A 257 45.38 4.10 -26.89
C LEU A 257 46.66 3.84 -26.07
N LEU A 258 47.50 4.86 -25.89
CA LEU A 258 48.71 4.77 -25.05
C LEU A 258 48.34 4.64 -23.57
N ASP A 259 47.38 5.42 -23.08
CA ASP A 259 46.93 5.37 -21.68
C ASP A 259 46.26 4.04 -21.36
N GLU A 260 45.46 3.51 -22.29
CA GLU A 260 44.86 2.18 -22.18
C GLU A 260 45.94 1.07 -22.16
N ALA A 261 46.92 1.13 -23.07
CA ALA A 261 48.03 0.19 -23.11
C ALA A 261 48.86 0.22 -21.81
N LYS A 262 49.09 1.39 -21.22
CA LYS A 262 49.76 1.54 -19.92
C LYS A 262 48.94 0.97 -18.76
N ALA A 263 47.63 1.20 -18.75
CA ALA A 263 46.73 0.64 -17.74
C ALA A 263 46.69 -0.89 -17.78
N LEU A 264 46.92 -1.49 -18.96
CA LEU A 264 46.97 -2.92 -19.18
C LEU A 264 48.37 -3.54 -19.03
N GLY A 265 49.40 -2.74 -18.74
CA GLY A 265 50.78 -3.22 -18.58
C GLY A 265 51.45 -3.66 -19.89
N VAL A 266 51.07 -3.06 -21.03
CA VAL A 266 51.67 -3.37 -22.33
C VAL A 266 53.05 -2.71 -22.45
N ASP A 267 54.10 -3.53 -22.45
CA ASP A 267 55.47 -3.07 -22.65
C ASP A 267 55.69 -2.52 -24.06
N GLY A 268 56.48 -1.44 -24.18
CA GLY A 268 56.85 -0.83 -25.46
C GLY A 268 55.85 0.17 -26.07
N ALA A 269 54.67 0.35 -25.46
CA ALA A 269 53.64 1.27 -25.98
C ALA A 269 54.12 2.73 -26.08
N GLN A 270 54.89 3.19 -25.10
CA GLN A 270 55.45 4.55 -25.09
C GLN A 270 56.54 4.74 -26.16
N GLU A 271 57.36 3.72 -26.41
CA GLU A 271 58.39 3.76 -27.45
C GLU A 271 57.78 3.78 -28.85
N ALA A 272 56.74 2.97 -29.09
CA ALA A 272 56.00 2.98 -30.36
C ALA A 272 55.35 4.34 -30.64
N PHE A 273 54.74 4.97 -29.63
CA PHE A 273 54.19 6.32 -29.76
C PHE A 273 55.26 7.35 -30.13
N VAL A 274 56.37 7.40 -29.37
CA VAL A 274 57.46 8.37 -29.61
C VAL A 274 58.11 8.15 -30.98
N LYS A 275 58.33 6.89 -31.38
CA LYS A 275 58.87 6.53 -32.70
C LYS A 275 57.94 6.99 -33.82
N ALA A 276 56.64 6.72 -33.70
CA ALA A 276 55.66 7.10 -34.72
C ALA A 276 55.52 8.63 -34.85
N VAL A 277 55.57 9.37 -33.74
CA VAL A 277 55.51 10.84 -33.75
C VAL A 277 56.77 11.43 -34.38
N ASN A 278 57.94 10.87 -34.07
CA ASN A 278 59.21 11.32 -34.65
C ASN A 278 59.36 10.96 -36.13
N ALA A 279 58.73 9.87 -36.59
CA ALA A 279 58.69 9.47 -38.00
C ALA A 279 57.75 10.35 -38.85
N ARG A 280 56.96 11.22 -38.23
CA ARG A 280 56.07 12.19 -38.89
C ARG A 280 56.77 13.52 -39.25
N LYS A 281 58.04 13.68 -38.85
CA LYS A 281 58.92 14.79 -39.30
C LYS A 281 59.45 14.52 -40.69
#